data_AF-A0A960RTZ7-F1
#
_entry.id   AF-A0A960RTZ7-F1
#
_cell.length_a   1.000
_cell.length_b   1.000
_cell.length_c   1.000
_cell.angle_alpha   90.00
_cell.angle_beta   90.00
_cell.angle_gamma   90.00
#
_symmetry.space_group_name_H-M   'P 1'
#
loop_
_entity.id
_entity.type
_entity.pdbx_description
1 polymer ?
#
loop_
_entity_poly.entity_id
_entity_poly.type
_entity_poly.pdbx_seq_one_letter_code
_entity_poly.pdbx_strand_id
1 'polypeptide(L)'
;MQPDDELKEKDFIHEEYPKDPGLFWVWTAVFFAVVAVFWGVGSWYTKQIDEKVESSPFLQVTNRELSLFLWQFPQHMRQHVKAKTGYLPGFEYVDKIGIAEGLADVYAVAPPKVLFLYHTWDRLLRSQVPMRVVPPKEFMDFLEQNPEWLPDQWPAAPEGYAALVKGLKDSSYIDLSKLPASTFPKEVHLAFQGWKNYFKEGDKINLVMPTYGEMEKFIRRYSHYARNYWQNILNETYPKYLMSFTAGGNDPKAVMPSDEIAPFLKVSLYNEKMQAAGK
;
A
#
# COMPACT_ATOMS: atom_id res chain seq x y z
N MET A 1 -37.57 82.02 -23.71
CA MET A 1 -37.55 80.69 -24.35
C MET A 1 -36.19 80.52 -24.98
N GLN A 2 -35.26 79.93 -24.22
CA GLN A 2 -34.10 79.19 -24.70
C GLN A 2 -33.76 78.24 -23.54
N PRO A 3 -33.71 76.93 -23.77
CA PRO A 3 -33.39 75.97 -22.74
C PRO A 3 -31.88 76.02 -22.50
N ASP A 4 -31.45 76.26 -21.27
CA ASP A 4 -30.05 76.09 -20.90
C ASP A 4 -29.74 74.59 -20.94
N ASP A 5 -28.77 74.24 -21.78
CA ASP A 5 -28.31 72.89 -22.10
C ASP A 5 -28.12 72.02 -20.86
N GLU A 6 -28.93 70.97 -20.74
CA GLU A 6 -28.69 69.88 -19.79
C GLU A 6 -27.34 69.22 -20.11
N LEU A 7 -26.45 69.16 -19.11
CA LEU A 7 -25.16 68.48 -19.16
C LEU A 7 -25.38 67.04 -19.65
N LYS A 8 -24.80 66.70 -20.80
CA LYS A 8 -24.99 65.38 -21.40
C LYS A 8 -24.11 64.38 -20.67
N GLU A 9 -24.63 63.19 -20.40
CA GLU A 9 -23.98 62.08 -19.65
C GLU A 9 -22.54 61.75 -20.12
N LYS A 10 -22.25 62.01 -21.40
CA LYS A 10 -20.93 61.93 -22.03
C LYS A 10 -19.86 62.89 -21.46
N ASP A 11 -20.25 63.92 -20.73
CA ASP A 11 -19.33 64.86 -20.07
C ASP A 11 -18.91 64.38 -18.67
N PHE A 12 -19.52 63.30 -18.15
CA PHE A 12 -19.26 62.78 -16.79
C PHE A 12 -18.41 61.51 -16.75
N ILE A 13 -18.20 60.83 -17.88
CA ILE A 13 -17.45 59.57 -17.95
C ILE A 13 -16.15 59.80 -18.73
N HIS A 14 -15.14 60.35 -18.06
CA HIS A 14 -13.75 60.20 -18.51
C HIS A 14 -13.25 58.80 -18.16
N GLU A 15 -13.83 57.76 -18.74
CA GLU A 15 -13.21 56.44 -18.79
C GLU A 15 -12.29 56.39 -20.01
N GLU A 16 -11.22 57.18 -19.98
CA GLU A 16 -10.04 56.90 -20.81
C GLU A 16 -9.35 55.65 -20.26
N TYR A 17 -9.98 54.49 -20.45
CA TYR A 17 -9.23 53.25 -20.42
C TYR A 17 -8.23 53.32 -21.58
N PRO A 18 -6.92 53.20 -21.35
CA PRO A 18 -5.97 53.13 -22.45
C PRO A 18 -6.31 51.91 -23.30
N LYS A 19 -6.94 52.16 -24.46
CA LYS A 19 -7.20 51.20 -25.54
C LYS A 19 -5.88 50.89 -26.26
N ASP A 20 -4.86 50.46 -25.53
CA ASP A 20 -3.70 49.87 -26.17
C ASP A 20 -3.87 48.34 -26.18
N PRO A 21 -4.43 47.76 -27.26
CA PRO A 21 -4.54 46.30 -27.37
C PRO A 21 -3.15 45.64 -27.32
N GLY A 22 -2.06 46.38 -27.60
CA GLY A 22 -0.70 45.89 -27.51
C GLY A 22 -0.33 45.44 -26.09
N LEU A 23 -0.76 46.16 -25.05
CA LEU A 23 -0.44 45.80 -23.66
C LEU A 23 -1.11 44.47 -23.27
N PHE A 24 -2.35 44.24 -23.70
CA PHE A 24 -3.07 42.98 -23.48
C PHE A 24 -2.36 41.80 -24.17
N TRP A 25 -1.92 41.96 -25.42
CA TRP A 25 -1.17 40.92 -26.13
C TRP A 25 0.21 40.66 -25.52
N VAL A 26 0.90 41.69 -25.02
CA VAL A 26 2.17 41.54 -24.28
C VAL A 26 1.95 40.72 -23.01
N TRP A 27 0.95 41.05 -22.19
CA TRP A 27 0.64 40.26 -20.99
C TRP A 27 0.23 38.83 -21.30
N THR A 28 -0.52 38.61 -22.37
CA THR A 28 -0.90 37.27 -22.84
C THR A 28 0.34 36.48 -23.26
N ALA A 29 1.26 37.08 -24.01
CA ALA A 29 2.52 36.44 -24.40
C ALA A 29 3.39 36.11 -23.18
N VAL A 30 3.48 37.02 -22.20
CA VAL A 30 4.19 36.78 -20.93
C VAL A 30 3.56 35.62 -20.16
N PHE A 31 2.23 35.57 -20.06
CA PHE A 31 1.54 34.45 -19.41
C PHE A 31 1.84 33.12 -20.09
N PHE A 32 1.75 33.04 -21.41
CA PHE A 32 2.09 31.82 -22.16
C PHE A 32 3.56 31.44 -22.01
N ALA A 33 4.48 32.41 -22.00
CA ALA A 33 5.89 32.15 -21.75
C ALA A 33 6.12 31.56 -20.34
N VAL A 34 5.46 32.11 -19.32
CA VAL A 34 5.52 31.60 -17.95
C VAL A 34 4.94 30.19 -17.86
N VAL A 35 3.77 29.93 -18.46
CA VAL A 35 3.16 28.59 -18.50
C VAL A 35 4.08 27.60 -19.23
N ALA A 36 4.67 27.99 -20.35
CA ALA A 36 5.60 27.14 -21.10
C ALA A 36 6.87 26.82 -20.29
N VAL A 37 7.40 27.79 -19.54
CA VAL A 37 8.53 27.57 -18.61
C VAL A 37 8.14 26.60 -17.51
N PHE A 38 6.99 26.80 -16.84
CA PHE A 38 6.53 25.87 -15.80
C PHE A 38 6.31 24.45 -16.34
N TRP A 39 5.73 24.33 -17.53
CA TRP A 39 5.53 23.04 -18.19
C TRP A 39 6.86 22.37 -18.61
N GLY A 40 7.81 23.14 -19.14
CA GLY A 40 9.15 22.67 -19.48
C GLY A 40 9.95 22.21 -18.27
N VAL A 41 9.94 22.98 -17.18
CA VAL A 41 10.60 22.60 -15.92
C VAL A 41 9.94 21.37 -15.31
N GLY A 42 8.60 21.32 -15.29
CA GLY A 42 7.84 20.18 -14.77
C GLY A 42 8.14 18.89 -15.53
N SER A 43 8.10 18.92 -16.86
CA SER A 43 8.36 17.75 -17.71
C SER A 43 9.82 17.28 -17.64
N TRP A 44 10.79 18.20 -17.56
CA TRP A 44 12.19 17.84 -17.34
C TRP A 44 12.40 17.18 -15.97
N TYR A 45 11.77 17.73 -14.93
CA TYR A 45 11.87 17.17 -13.58
C TYR A 45 11.24 15.78 -13.47
N THR A 46 10.06 15.56 -14.07
CA THR A 46 9.46 14.22 -14.12
C THR A 46 10.36 13.24 -14.85
N LYS A 47 10.93 13.63 -16.00
CA LYS A 47 11.87 12.78 -16.74
C LYS A 47 13.09 12.37 -15.92
N GLN A 48 13.67 13.31 -15.16
CA GLN A 48 14.80 13.01 -14.26
C GLN A 48 14.42 12.04 -13.13
N ILE A 49 13.20 12.15 -12.61
CA ILE A 49 12.69 11.18 -11.62
C ILE A 49 12.51 9.81 -12.28
N ASP A 50 11.89 9.76 -13.45
CA ASP A 50 11.65 8.51 -14.17
C ASP A 50 12.97 7.80 -14.49
N GLU A 51 13.97 8.51 -15.03
CA GLU A 51 15.32 7.98 -15.27
C GLU A 51 15.98 7.43 -13.98
N LYS A 52 15.75 8.11 -12.84
CA LYS A 52 16.27 7.67 -11.54
C LYS A 52 15.55 6.43 -11.00
N VAL A 53 14.25 6.30 -11.25
CA VAL A 53 13.46 5.12 -10.90
C VAL A 53 13.84 3.94 -11.79
N GLU A 54 13.96 4.16 -13.10
CA GLU A 54 14.39 3.15 -14.07
C GLU A 54 15.81 2.63 -13.78
N SER A 55 16.72 3.50 -13.33
CA SER A 55 18.09 3.09 -13.00
C SER A 55 18.24 2.43 -11.61
N SER A 56 17.20 2.49 -10.75
CA SER A 56 17.27 1.97 -9.39
C SER A 56 16.28 0.83 -9.16
N PRO A 57 16.73 -0.45 -9.17
CA PRO A 57 15.87 -1.60 -8.85
C PRO A 57 15.17 -1.48 -7.49
N PHE A 58 15.77 -0.73 -6.56
CA PHE A 58 15.18 -0.46 -5.25
C PHE A 58 13.87 0.34 -5.32
N LEU A 59 13.72 1.21 -6.32
CA LEU A 59 12.53 2.05 -6.53
C LEU A 59 11.47 1.37 -7.41
N GLN A 60 11.82 0.27 -8.07
CA GLN A 60 10.95 -0.49 -8.96
C GLN A 60 10.04 -1.43 -8.15
N VAL A 61 9.20 -0.85 -7.30
CA VAL A 61 8.19 -1.58 -6.52
C VAL A 61 6.83 -1.04 -6.91
N THR A 62 5.95 -1.87 -7.45
CA THR A 62 4.60 -1.45 -7.84
C THR A 62 3.69 -1.23 -6.61
N ASN A 63 2.59 -0.49 -6.76
CA ASN A 63 1.61 -0.34 -5.68
C ASN A 63 1.02 -1.71 -5.26
N ARG A 64 0.81 -2.62 -6.22
CA ARG A 64 0.34 -3.99 -5.98
C ARG A 64 1.31 -4.75 -5.10
N GLU A 65 2.59 -4.76 -5.43
CA GLU A 65 3.64 -5.39 -4.62
C GLU A 65 3.75 -4.76 -3.23
N LEU A 66 3.73 -3.42 -3.17
CA LEU A 66 3.79 -2.71 -1.91
C LEU A 66 2.57 -3.02 -1.03
N SER A 67 1.39 -3.26 -1.61
CA SER A 67 0.19 -3.64 -0.83
C SER A 67 0.40 -4.92 -0.06
N LEU A 68 1.08 -5.92 -0.65
CA LEU A 68 1.33 -7.21 -0.03
C LEU A 68 2.08 -7.03 1.28
N PHE A 69 3.07 -6.13 1.27
CA PHE A 69 3.80 -5.73 2.45
C PHE A 69 2.92 -4.94 3.42
N LEU A 70 2.22 -3.90 2.95
CA LEU A 70 1.43 -3.04 3.82
C LEU A 70 0.35 -3.80 4.59
N TRP A 71 -0.29 -4.80 3.97
CA TRP A 71 -1.25 -5.68 4.67
C TRP A 71 -0.63 -6.41 5.87
N GLN A 72 0.65 -6.78 5.79
CA GLN A 72 1.37 -7.44 6.90
C GLN A 72 1.93 -6.43 7.91
N PHE A 73 2.12 -5.17 7.50
CA PHE A 73 2.67 -4.09 8.31
C PHE A 73 1.74 -2.86 8.30
N PRO A 74 0.52 -3.00 8.86
CA PRO A 74 -0.53 -1.98 8.75
C PRO A 74 -0.12 -0.61 9.31
N GLN A 75 0.82 -0.56 10.27
CA GLN A 75 1.34 0.69 10.81
C GLN A 75 1.99 1.61 9.74
N HIS A 76 2.35 1.07 8.57
CA HIS A 76 2.91 1.83 7.46
C HIS A 76 1.87 2.23 6.40
N MET A 77 0.61 1.80 6.55
CA MET A 77 -0.47 2.24 5.66
C MET A 77 -0.77 3.72 5.86
N ARG A 78 -1.18 4.39 4.79
CA ARG A 78 -1.46 5.83 4.73
C ARG A 78 -2.45 6.32 5.80
N GLN A 79 -3.40 5.49 6.23
CA GLN A 79 -4.36 5.90 7.25
C GLN A 79 -3.81 5.89 8.68
N HIS A 80 -2.75 5.12 8.94
CA HIS A 80 -2.17 4.91 10.27
C HIS A 80 -0.99 5.85 10.54
N VAL A 81 -0.53 6.58 9.52
CA VAL A 81 0.51 7.60 9.66
C VAL A 81 -0.08 8.96 10.08
N LYS A 82 0.56 9.61 11.06
CA LYS A 82 0.09 10.89 11.63
C LYS A 82 0.04 12.04 10.60
N ALA A 83 0.95 12.02 9.63
CA ALA A 83 1.00 13.01 8.56
C ALA A 83 0.72 12.33 7.21
N LYS A 84 -0.47 12.62 6.65
CA LYS A 84 -0.82 12.18 5.30
C LYS A 84 -0.02 13.01 4.30
N THR A 85 0.98 12.37 3.71
CA THR A 85 1.79 12.92 2.62
C THR A 85 1.26 12.39 1.29
N GLY A 86 1.81 12.88 0.18
CA GLY A 86 1.59 12.28 -1.14
C GLY A 86 2.30 10.93 -1.34
N TYR A 87 2.98 10.41 -0.31
CA TYR A 87 3.57 9.08 -0.35
C TYR A 87 2.46 8.02 -0.28
N LEU A 88 2.56 6.98 -1.11
CA LEU A 88 1.57 5.94 -1.41
C LEU A 88 0.40 6.47 -2.27
N PRO A 89 0.68 7.04 -3.46
CA PRO A 89 -0.35 7.66 -4.30
C PRO A 89 -1.38 6.66 -4.81
N GLY A 90 -1.00 5.39 -4.97
CA GLY A 90 -1.94 4.33 -5.27
C GLY A 90 -2.92 4.06 -4.13
N PHE A 91 -2.59 4.34 -2.87
CA PHE A 91 -3.43 3.98 -1.74
C PHE A 91 -4.34 5.13 -1.33
N GLU A 92 -5.61 4.99 -1.66
CA GLU A 92 -6.65 5.96 -1.34
C GLU A 92 -7.68 5.37 -0.39
N TYR A 93 -8.47 6.25 0.21
CA TYR A 93 -9.59 5.85 1.05
C TYR A 93 -10.87 6.01 0.23
N VAL A 94 -11.14 5.05 -0.64
CA VAL A 94 -12.38 4.95 -1.42
C VAL A 94 -13.17 3.81 -0.81
N ASP A 95 -14.08 4.14 0.09
CA ASP A 95 -14.88 3.23 0.94
C ASP A 95 -14.07 2.33 1.93
N LYS A 96 -12.82 1.96 1.60
CA LYS A 96 -11.79 1.28 2.41
C LYS A 96 -10.39 1.74 1.98
N ILE A 97 -9.34 1.27 2.68
CA ILE A 97 -7.98 1.36 2.13
C ILE A 97 -7.90 0.40 0.95
N GLY A 98 -7.69 0.93 -0.25
CA GLY A 98 -7.50 0.15 -1.45
C GLY A 98 -6.50 0.83 -2.38
N ILE A 99 -6.14 0.17 -3.46
CA ILE A 99 -5.37 0.80 -4.53
C ILE A 99 -6.35 1.45 -5.51
N ALA A 100 -6.15 2.72 -5.83
CA ALA A 100 -6.91 3.42 -6.86
C ALA A 100 -6.77 2.68 -8.19
N GLU A 101 -7.90 2.59 -8.90
CA GLU A 101 -8.01 1.87 -10.17
C GLU A 101 -6.95 2.37 -11.18
N GLY A 102 -6.31 1.42 -11.87
CA GLY A 102 -5.24 1.73 -12.84
C GLY A 102 -3.88 2.10 -12.23
N LEU A 103 -3.76 2.29 -10.90
CA LEU A 103 -2.47 2.61 -10.25
C LEU A 103 -1.76 1.38 -9.67
N ALA A 104 -2.39 0.21 -9.66
CA ALA A 104 -1.84 -1.01 -9.05
C ALA A 104 -0.48 -1.40 -9.61
N ASP A 105 -0.29 -1.31 -10.93
CA ASP A 105 0.94 -1.73 -11.59
C ASP A 105 1.91 -0.55 -11.84
N VAL A 106 1.58 0.65 -11.35
CA VAL A 106 2.48 1.81 -11.35
C VAL A 106 3.46 1.72 -10.18
N TYR A 107 4.70 2.17 -10.38
CA TYR A 107 5.69 2.24 -9.30
C TYR A 107 5.19 3.11 -8.14
N ALA A 108 5.30 2.56 -6.94
CA ALA A 108 4.85 3.19 -5.72
C ALA A 108 5.84 4.28 -5.27
N VAL A 109 5.30 5.46 -4.97
CA VAL A 109 6.08 6.55 -4.37
C VAL A 109 5.98 6.42 -2.86
N ALA A 110 6.95 5.81 -2.20
CA ALA A 110 6.94 5.58 -0.75
C ALA A 110 8.18 6.15 -0.05
N PRO A 111 8.13 6.42 1.28
CA PRO A 111 9.31 6.89 2.00
C PRO A 111 10.44 5.84 1.91
N PRO A 112 11.72 6.24 1.80
CA PRO A 112 12.84 5.29 1.65
C PRO A 112 12.90 4.22 2.74
N LYS A 113 12.55 4.57 4.00
CA LYS A 113 12.47 3.61 5.11
C LYS A 113 11.40 2.54 4.88
N VAL A 114 10.26 2.90 4.26
CA VAL A 114 9.18 1.96 3.94
C VAL A 114 9.58 1.05 2.79
N LEU A 115 10.20 1.58 1.73
CA LEU A 115 10.73 0.74 0.64
C LEU A 115 11.82 -0.21 1.15
N PHE A 116 12.70 0.27 2.02
CA PHE A 116 13.72 -0.58 2.65
C PHE A 116 13.10 -1.73 3.46
N LEU A 117 12.04 -1.44 4.22
CA LEU A 117 11.28 -2.45 4.96
C LEU A 117 10.57 -3.43 4.02
N TYR A 118 9.99 -2.95 2.92
CA TYR A 118 9.42 -3.80 1.88
C TYR A 118 10.46 -4.78 1.35
N HIS A 119 11.62 -4.30 0.91
CA HIS A 119 12.69 -5.17 0.37
C HIS A 119 13.23 -6.16 1.40
N THR A 120 13.30 -5.73 2.66
CA THR A 120 13.68 -6.62 3.77
C THR A 120 12.65 -7.71 3.99
N TRP A 121 11.36 -7.36 4.02
CA TRP A 121 10.26 -8.30 4.15
C TRP A 121 10.19 -9.25 2.95
N ASP A 122 10.34 -8.73 1.73
CA ASP A 122 10.30 -9.51 0.50
C ASP A 122 11.38 -10.58 0.51
N ARG A 123 12.62 -10.17 0.83
CA ARG A 123 13.77 -11.07 0.92
C ARG A 123 13.65 -12.09 2.05
N LEU A 124 13.23 -11.67 3.24
CA LEU A 124 13.31 -12.50 4.44
C LEU A 124 12.02 -13.28 4.72
N LEU A 125 10.85 -12.65 4.57
CA LEU A 125 9.60 -13.15 5.11
C LEU A 125 8.58 -13.58 4.05
N ARG A 126 8.54 -12.98 2.86
CA ARG A 126 7.53 -13.31 1.82
C ARG A 126 7.51 -14.80 1.47
N SER A 127 8.67 -15.46 1.52
CA SER A 127 8.78 -16.90 1.30
C SER A 127 8.29 -17.75 2.47
N GLN A 128 8.27 -17.19 3.68
CA GLN A 128 8.01 -17.87 4.95
C GLN A 128 6.61 -17.61 5.54
N VAL A 129 5.78 -16.80 4.87
CA VAL A 129 4.41 -16.54 5.34
C VAL A 129 3.62 -17.85 5.36
N PRO A 130 3.07 -18.28 6.52
CA PRO A 130 2.22 -19.46 6.60
C PRO A 130 0.95 -19.24 5.78
N MET A 131 0.73 -20.09 4.78
CA MET A 131 -0.37 -19.99 3.83
C MET A 131 -1.62 -20.70 4.34
N ARG A 132 -2.73 -19.96 4.44
CA ARG A 132 -4.00 -20.46 4.98
C ARG A 132 -4.95 -20.98 3.92
N VAL A 133 -5.98 -21.70 4.36
CA VAL A 133 -7.12 -22.10 3.53
C VAL A 133 -7.78 -20.85 2.95
N VAL A 134 -8.21 -20.93 1.69
CA VAL A 134 -8.89 -19.84 0.99
C VAL A 134 -10.28 -20.31 0.57
N PRO A 135 -11.32 -20.02 1.37
CA PRO A 135 -12.70 -20.33 1.01
C PRO A 135 -13.16 -19.48 -0.19
N PRO A 136 -13.78 -20.06 -1.24
CA PRO A 136 -14.18 -19.29 -2.43
C PRO A 136 -15.11 -18.11 -2.14
N LYS A 137 -16.03 -18.25 -1.18
CA LYS A 137 -16.95 -17.18 -0.79
C LYS A 137 -16.21 -15.99 -0.19
N GLU A 138 -15.27 -16.22 0.71
CA GLU A 138 -14.43 -15.14 1.28
C GLU A 138 -13.51 -14.53 0.22
N PHE A 139 -13.06 -15.33 -0.74
CA PHE A 139 -12.26 -14.84 -1.85
C PHE A 139 -13.07 -13.92 -2.79
N MET A 140 -14.36 -14.20 -3.00
CA MET A 140 -15.25 -13.27 -3.71
C MET A 140 -15.43 -11.96 -2.94
N ASP A 141 -15.68 -12.00 -1.62
CA ASP A 141 -15.72 -10.79 -0.78
C ASP A 141 -14.45 -9.94 -0.92
N PHE A 142 -13.28 -10.60 -1.04
CA PHE A 142 -11.99 -9.94 -1.25
C PHE A 142 -11.94 -9.22 -2.60
N LEU A 143 -12.32 -9.90 -3.70
CA LEU A 143 -12.30 -9.31 -5.04
C LEU A 143 -13.30 -8.17 -5.20
N GLU A 144 -14.46 -8.24 -4.54
CA GLU A 144 -15.44 -7.14 -4.53
C GLU A 144 -14.89 -5.89 -3.83
N GLN A 145 -14.03 -6.06 -2.83
CA GLN A 145 -13.47 -4.96 -2.05
C GLN A 145 -12.14 -4.43 -2.60
N ASN A 146 -11.45 -5.23 -3.40
CA ASN A 146 -10.13 -4.93 -3.93
C ASN A 146 -10.16 -5.21 -5.45
N PRO A 147 -10.90 -4.39 -6.22
CA PRO A 147 -11.12 -4.62 -7.64
C PRO A 147 -9.81 -4.58 -8.44
N GLU A 148 -8.74 -3.99 -7.91
CA GLU A 148 -7.42 -4.02 -8.53
C GLU A 148 -6.86 -5.44 -8.68
N TRP A 149 -7.35 -6.42 -7.93
CA TRP A 149 -6.99 -7.83 -8.05
C TRP A 149 -7.85 -8.60 -9.06
N LEU A 150 -8.87 -7.97 -9.65
CA LEU A 150 -9.61 -8.58 -10.74
C LEU A 150 -8.73 -8.68 -12.00
N PRO A 151 -8.84 -9.77 -12.78
CA PRO A 151 -8.09 -9.93 -14.04
C PRO A 151 -8.26 -8.76 -15.02
N ASP A 152 -9.45 -8.18 -15.08
CA ASP A 152 -9.75 -7.03 -15.96
C ASP A 152 -8.96 -5.77 -15.58
N GLN A 153 -8.50 -5.68 -14.33
CA GLN A 153 -7.71 -4.58 -13.77
C GLN A 153 -6.22 -4.94 -13.59
N TRP A 154 -5.81 -6.14 -14.01
CA TRP A 154 -4.45 -6.63 -13.88
C TRP A 154 -3.97 -7.24 -15.21
N PRO A 155 -3.40 -6.42 -16.12
CA PRO A 155 -2.99 -6.89 -17.45
C PRO A 155 -1.98 -8.04 -17.44
N ALA A 156 -1.18 -8.16 -16.36
CA ALA A 156 -0.21 -9.24 -16.17
C ALA A 156 -0.78 -10.44 -15.38
N ALA A 157 -2.09 -10.48 -15.14
CA ALA A 157 -2.74 -11.60 -14.46
C ALA A 157 -2.49 -12.92 -15.22
N PRO A 158 -2.10 -14.00 -14.53
CA PRO A 158 -1.95 -15.30 -15.18
C PRO A 158 -3.26 -15.78 -15.80
N GLU A 159 -3.20 -16.35 -17.00
CA GLU A 159 -4.40 -16.84 -17.72
C GLU A 159 -5.23 -17.83 -16.88
N GLY A 160 -4.55 -18.71 -16.14
CA GLY A 160 -5.21 -19.66 -15.24
C GLY A 160 -5.97 -18.96 -14.12
N TYR A 161 -5.45 -17.85 -13.60
CA TYR A 161 -6.12 -17.03 -12.60
C TYR A 161 -7.36 -16.32 -13.19
N ALA A 162 -7.22 -15.77 -14.39
CA ALA A 162 -8.35 -15.15 -15.10
C ALA A 162 -9.50 -16.15 -15.34
N ALA A 163 -9.17 -17.37 -15.78
CA ALA A 163 -10.14 -18.45 -15.95
C ALA A 163 -10.81 -18.86 -14.63
N LEU A 164 -10.03 -18.96 -13.54
CA LEU A 164 -10.54 -19.26 -12.20
C LEU A 164 -11.58 -18.23 -11.76
N VAL A 165 -11.25 -16.93 -11.83
CA VAL A 165 -12.14 -15.85 -11.37
C VAL A 165 -13.46 -15.86 -12.15
N LYS A 166 -13.40 -16.07 -13.47
CA LYS A 166 -14.59 -16.16 -14.32
C LYS A 166 -15.51 -17.34 -13.93
N GLY A 167 -14.94 -18.48 -13.56
CA GLY A 167 -15.67 -19.69 -13.18
C GLY A 167 -16.00 -19.80 -11.69
N LEU A 168 -15.60 -18.83 -10.86
CA LEU A 168 -15.60 -18.97 -9.41
C LEU A 168 -17.01 -19.15 -8.82
N LYS A 169 -18.01 -18.45 -9.37
CA LYS A 169 -19.41 -18.48 -8.92
C LYS A 169 -20.06 -19.85 -9.06
N ASP A 170 -19.64 -20.62 -10.07
CA ASP A 170 -20.21 -21.93 -10.41
C ASP A 170 -19.30 -23.09 -9.98
N SER A 171 -18.21 -22.78 -9.28
CA SER A 171 -17.19 -23.77 -8.91
C SER A 171 -17.58 -24.58 -7.66
N SER A 172 -17.19 -25.86 -7.64
CA SER A 172 -17.34 -26.75 -6.48
C SER A 172 -16.13 -26.73 -5.54
N TYR A 173 -15.26 -25.72 -5.67
CA TYR A 173 -14.06 -25.64 -4.85
C TYR A 173 -14.44 -25.48 -3.37
N ILE A 174 -13.72 -26.20 -2.51
CA ILE A 174 -13.82 -26.04 -1.05
C ILE A 174 -12.69 -25.12 -0.55
N ASP A 175 -11.53 -25.14 -1.22
CA ASP A 175 -10.34 -24.42 -0.82
C ASP A 175 -9.47 -24.09 -2.05
N LEU A 176 -9.33 -22.80 -2.35
CA LEU A 176 -8.55 -22.30 -3.48
C LEU A 176 -7.03 -22.41 -3.24
N SER A 177 -6.58 -22.52 -1.99
CA SER A 177 -5.14 -22.59 -1.65
C SER A 177 -4.45 -23.86 -2.17
N LYS A 178 -5.24 -24.87 -2.54
CA LYS A 178 -4.76 -26.15 -3.09
C LYS A 178 -4.53 -26.11 -4.60
N LEU A 179 -4.95 -25.04 -5.26
CA LEU A 179 -4.77 -24.87 -6.69
C LEU A 179 -3.29 -24.58 -7.00
N PRO A 180 -2.80 -24.97 -8.19
CA PRO A 180 -1.42 -24.68 -8.58
C PRO A 180 -1.19 -23.18 -8.71
N ALA A 181 0.06 -22.74 -8.56
CA ALA A 181 0.44 -21.32 -8.63
C ALA A 181 0.10 -20.65 -9.97
N SER A 182 -0.01 -21.42 -11.06
CA SER A 182 -0.47 -20.93 -12.38
C SER A 182 -1.94 -20.50 -12.39
N THR A 183 -2.74 -21.03 -11.46
CA THR A 183 -4.18 -20.78 -11.33
C THR A 183 -4.50 -19.91 -10.12
N PHE A 184 -3.78 -20.11 -9.02
CA PHE A 184 -3.89 -19.30 -7.80
C PHE A 184 -2.50 -18.81 -7.37
N PRO A 185 -2.02 -17.68 -7.94
CA PRO A 185 -0.68 -17.18 -7.70
C PRO A 185 -0.43 -16.85 -6.24
N LYS A 186 0.84 -16.95 -5.83
CA LYS A 186 1.23 -16.70 -4.45
C LYS A 186 0.91 -15.27 -4.00
N GLU A 187 1.04 -14.31 -4.89
CA GLU A 187 0.73 -12.90 -4.68
C GLU A 187 -0.75 -12.71 -4.33
N VAL A 188 -1.63 -13.39 -5.06
CA VAL A 188 -3.08 -13.39 -4.81
C VAL A 188 -3.39 -14.00 -3.45
N HIS A 189 -2.72 -15.10 -3.09
CA HIS A 189 -2.87 -15.71 -1.77
C HIS A 189 -2.43 -14.75 -0.66
N LEU A 190 -1.25 -14.14 -0.79
CA LEU A 190 -0.74 -13.17 0.17
C LEU A 190 -1.67 -11.95 0.31
N ALA A 191 -2.21 -11.45 -0.80
CA ALA A 191 -3.15 -10.33 -0.81
C ALA A 191 -4.43 -10.68 -0.06
N PHE A 192 -5.05 -11.83 -0.41
CA PHE A 192 -6.25 -12.32 0.26
C PHE A 192 -6.02 -12.51 1.77
N GLN A 193 -4.92 -13.16 2.15
CA GLN A 193 -4.60 -13.41 3.56
C GLN A 193 -4.34 -12.09 4.30
N GLY A 194 -3.64 -11.15 3.66
CA GLY A 194 -3.43 -9.81 4.17
C GLY A 194 -4.73 -9.06 4.42
N TRP A 195 -5.62 -9.03 3.43
CA TRP A 195 -6.96 -8.46 3.53
C TRP A 195 -7.77 -9.09 4.66
N LYS A 196 -7.77 -10.43 4.77
CA LYS A 196 -8.51 -11.16 5.80
C LYS A 196 -8.00 -10.81 7.20
N ASN A 197 -6.67 -10.84 7.38
CA ASN A 197 -6.02 -10.44 8.62
C ASN A 197 -6.37 -9.00 9.00
N TYR A 198 -6.43 -8.11 8.03
CA TYR A 198 -6.68 -6.69 8.26
C TYR A 198 -8.16 -6.39 8.58
N PHE A 199 -9.08 -6.80 7.71
CA PHE A 199 -10.49 -6.39 7.78
C PHE A 199 -11.41 -7.35 8.54
N LYS A 200 -11.06 -8.63 8.66
CA LYS A 200 -11.94 -9.64 9.28
C LYS A 200 -11.40 -10.15 10.61
N GLU A 201 -10.08 -10.19 10.78
CA GLU A 201 -9.45 -10.88 11.92
C GLU A 201 -8.50 -9.99 12.76
N GLY A 202 -8.39 -8.69 12.43
CA GLY A 202 -7.45 -7.78 13.09
C GLY A 202 -7.59 -7.75 14.61
N ASP A 203 -8.83 -7.68 15.11
CA ASP A 203 -9.12 -7.71 16.55
C ASP A 203 -8.69 -9.03 17.21
N LYS A 204 -8.92 -10.15 16.53
CA LYS A 204 -8.52 -11.48 17.04
C LYS A 204 -6.99 -11.59 17.09
N ILE A 205 -6.30 -11.10 16.06
CA ILE A 205 -4.84 -11.04 16.02
C ILE A 205 -4.33 -10.16 17.16
N ASN A 206 -4.94 -9.00 17.41
CA ASN A 206 -4.55 -8.10 18.49
C ASN A 206 -4.72 -8.71 19.89
N LEU A 207 -5.62 -9.68 20.06
CA LEU A 207 -5.82 -10.40 21.33
C LEU A 207 -4.87 -11.59 21.54
N VAL A 208 -4.07 -11.98 20.54
CA VAL A 208 -3.12 -13.10 20.69
C VAL A 208 -2.09 -12.77 21.78
N MET A 209 -1.93 -13.66 22.75
CA MET A 209 -0.93 -13.56 23.81
C MET A 209 -0.11 -14.85 23.80
N PRO A 210 0.97 -14.92 23.01
CA PRO A 210 1.70 -16.17 22.84
C PRO A 210 2.56 -16.49 24.05
N THR A 211 2.76 -17.77 24.32
CA THR A 211 3.75 -18.20 25.32
C THR A 211 5.16 -18.27 24.72
N TYR A 212 6.18 -18.29 25.57
CA TYR A 212 7.56 -18.49 25.10
C TYR A 212 7.72 -19.79 24.31
N GLY A 213 7.08 -20.88 24.74
CA GLY A 213 7.16 -22.18 24.05
C GLY A 213 6.50 -22.17 22.67
N GLU A 214 5.35 -21.49 22.53
CA GLU A 214 4.70 -21.31 21.22
C GLU A 214 5.59 -20.51 20.27
N MET A 215 6.17 -19.41 20.77
CA MET A 215 7.02 -18.53 19.97
C MET A 215 8.36 -19.21 19.61
N GLU A 216 8.95 -19.98 20.52
CA GLU A 216 10.16 -20.75 20.25
C GLU A 216 9.93 -21.74 19.11
N LYS A 217 8.83 -22.50 19.17
CA LYS A 217 8.45 -23.44 18.12
C LYS A 217 8.25 -22.74 16.78
N PHE A 218 7.60 -21.57 16.79
CA PHE A 218 7.39 -20.77 15.59
C PHE A 218 8.71 -20.29 14.99
N ILE A 219 9.59 -19.67 15.78
CA ILE A 219 10.89 -19.14 15.31
C ILE A 219 11.80 -20.27 14.80
N ARG A 220 11.78 -21.45 15.44
CA ARG A 220 12.53 -22.62 14.96
C ARG A 220 12.08 -23.06 13.56
N ARG A 221 10.79 -22.92 13.24
CA ARG A 221 10.25 -23.21 11.90
C ARG A 221 10.49 -22.08 10.92
N TYR A 222 10.39 -20.83 11.37
CA TYR A 222 10.52 -19.62 10.56
C TYR A 222 11.63 -18.73 11.11
N SER A 223 12.87 -19.12 10.85
CA SER A 223 14.05 -18.52 11.48
C SER A 223 14.29 -17.05 11.11
N HIS A 224 13.75 -16.57 9.98
CA HIS A 224 13.91 -15.17 9.58
C HIS A 224 13.09 -14.20 10.44
N TYR A 225 12.22 -14.68 11.33
CA TYR A 225 11.57 -13.86 12.34
C TYR A 225 12.47 -13.61 13.57
N ALA A 226 13.60 -14.31 13.71
CA ALA A 226 14.46 -14.19 14.87
C ALA A 226 15.02 -12.76 15.06
N ARG A 227 15.33 -12.40 16.32
CA ARG A 227 15.78 -11.06 16.72
C ARG A 227 16.93 -10.51 15.88
N ASN A 228 17.91 -11.34 15.56
CA ASN A 228 19.13 -10.95 14.84
C ASN A 228 18.86 -10.30 13.47
N TYR A 229 17.77 -10.68 12.79
CA TYR A 229 17.38 -10.09 11.51
C TYR A 229 16.73 -8.71 11.67
N TRP A 230 16.09 -8.45 12.80
CA TRP A 230 15.18 -7.31 12.98
C TRP A 230 15.64 -6.30 14.01
N GLN A 231 16.61 -6.63 14.87
CA GLN A 231 17.01 -5.77 16.00
C GLN A 231 17.37 -4.35 15.58
N ASN A 232 18.11 -4.18 14.47
CA ASN A 232 18.53 -2.86 13.98
C ASN A 232 17.37 -2.08 13.34
N ILE A 233 16.37 -2.80 12.83
CA ILE A 233 15.21 -2.24 12.12
C ILE A 233 14.14 -1.80 13.13
N LEU A 234 13.95 -2.60 14.17
CA LEU A 234 12.91 -2.41 15.18
C LEU A 234 13.40 -1.70 16.44
N ASN A 235 14.69 -1.37 16.56
CA ASN A 235 15.25 -0.83 17.80
C ASN A 235 14.48 0.41 18.33
N GLU A 236 14.01 1.25 17.43
CA GLU A 236 13.26 2.47 17.78
C GLU A 236 11.83 2.19 18.23
N THR A 237 11.18 1.16 17.68
CA THR A 237 9.74 0.89 17.88
C THR A 237 9.46 -0.26 18.83
N TYR A 238 10.29 -1.30 18.80
CA TYR A 238 10.26 -2.50 19.64
C TYR A 238 11.69 -2.86 20.10
N PRO A 239 12.31 -2.06 20.99
CA PRO A 239 13.70 -2.29 21.44
C PRO A 239 13.92 -3.68 22.07
N LYS A 240 12.87 -4.21 22.72
CA LYS A 240 12.89 -5.53 23.37
C LYS A 240 12.45 -6.67 22.46
N TYR A 241 12.28 -6.45 21.15
CA TYR A 241 11.83 -7.48 20.21
C TYR A 241 12.54 -8.82 20.39
N LEU A 242 11.83 -9.84 20.88
CA LEU A 242 12.36 -11.18 21.17
C LEU A 242 13.65 -11.20 22.01
N MET A 243 13.85 -10.18 22.87
CA MET A 243 15.07 -10.06 23.69
C MET A 243 15.21 -11.24 24.65
N SER A 244 14.09 -11.73 25.20
CA SER A 244 14.07 -12.86 26.12
C SER A 244 14.65 -14.15 25.53
N PHE A 245 14.63 -14.33 24.20
CA PHE A 245 15.28 -15.48 23.54
C PHE A 245 16.80 -15.39 23.48
N THR A 246 17.39 -14.21 23.72
CA THR A 246 18.85 -14.06 23.80
C THR A 246 19.41 -14.38 25.18
N ALA A 247 18.63 -14.13 26.24
CA ALA A 247 19.02 -14.38 27.62
C ALA A 247 18.83 -15.85 28.04
N GLY A 248 17.89 -16.57 27.42
CA GLY A 248 17.54 -17.94 27.77
C GLY A 248 16.80 -18.06 29.10
N GLY A 249 16.38 -19.28 29.46
CA GLY A 249 15.83 -19.56 30.80
C GLY A 249 14.37 -19.17 31.04
N ASN A 250 13.59 -18.84 30.01
CA ASN A 250 12.17 -18.52 30.16
C ASN A 250 11.32 -19.79 30.36
N ASP A 251 10.31 -19.73 31.22
CA ASP A 251 9.29 -20.79 31.33
C ASP A 251 8.50 -20.88 30.00
N PRO A 252 8.49 -22.03 29.30
CA PRO A 252 7.76 -22.22 28.05
C PRO A 252 6.25 -21.94 28.16
N LYS A 253 5.66 -22.02 29.35
CA LYS A 253 4.24 -21.76 29.61
C LYS A 253 3.94 -20.30 29.95
N ALA A 254 4.95 -19.51 30.29
CA ALA A 254 4.74 -18.10 30.59
C ALA A 254 4.37 -17.30 29.33
N VAL A 255 3.44 -16.37 29.49
CA VAL A 255 3.01 -15.46 28.44
C VAL A 255 4.13 -14.45 28.17
N MET A 256 4.42 -14.22 26.89
CA MET A 256 5.41 -13.24 26.47
C MET A 256 4.90 -11.80 26.65
N PRO A 257 5.74 -10.87 27.13
CA PRO A 257 5.41 -9.45 27.16
C PRO A 257 5.09 -8.91 25.76
N SER A 258 4.11 -8.03 25.66
CA SER A 258 3.66 -7.45 24.38
C SER A 258 4.71 -6.55 23.73
N ASP A 259 5.60 -5.93 24.50
CA ASP A 259 6.69 -5.09 24.02
C ASP A 259 7.86 -5.89 23.40
N GLU A 260 7.85 -7.23 23.54
CA GLU A 260 8.75 -8.14 22.83
C GLU A 260 8.20 -8.65 21.50
N ILE A 261 6.94 -8.38 21.18
CA ILE A 261 6.24 -8.97 20.03
C ILE A 261 5.85 -7.87 19.04
N ALA A 262 6.55 -7.81 17.92
CA ALA A 262 6.18 -6.90 16.84
C ALA A 262 4.88 -7.37 16.13
N PRO A 263 4.09 -6.46 15.52
CA PRO A 263 2.81 -6.80 14.90
C PRO A 263 2.90 -7.87 13.81
N PHE A 264 3.90 -7.77 12.91
CA PHE A 264 4.06 -8.73 11.81
C PHE A 264 4.37 -10.16 12.31
N LEU A 265 5.09 -10.27 13.44
CA LEU A 265 5.35 -11.55 14.09
C LEU A 265 4.05 -12.14 14.65
N LYS A 266 3.23 -11.30 15.30
CA LYS A 266 1.92 -11.68 15.84
C LYS A 266 0.97 -12.18 14.75
N VAL A 267 0.90 -11.46 13.63
CA VAL A 267 0.12 -11.83 12.44
C VAL A 267 0.58 -13.18 11.91
N SER A 268 1.90 -13.38 11.78
CA SER A 268 2.45 -14.60 11.20
C SER A 268 2.25 -15.83 12.11
N LEU A 269 2.39 -15.64 13.43
CA LEU A 269 2.07 -16.67 14.41
C LEU A 269 0.58 -17.03 14.37
N TYR A 270 -0.30 -16.03 14.29
CA TYR A 270 -1.74 -16.27 14.15
C TYR A 270 -2.05 -17.08 12.88
N ASN A 271 -1.44 -16.72 11.76
CA ASN A 271 -1.61 -17.45 10.51
C ASN A 271 -1.14 -18.91 10.60
N GLU A 272 -0.03 -19.19 11.29
CA GLU A 272 0.43 -20.56 11.53
C GLU A 272 -0.57 -21.37 12.35
N LYS A 273 -1.13 -20.77 13.42
CA LYS A 273 -2.15 -21.44 14.24
C LYS A 273 -3.42 -21.74 13.44
N MET A 274 -3.85 -20.81 12.57
CA MET A 274 -5.02 -21.01 11.73
C MET A 274 -4.78 -22.06 10.64
N GLN A 275 -3.61 -22.03 10.01
CA GLN A 275 -3.19 -23.05 9.05
C GLN A 275 -3.19 -24.45 9.69
N ALA A 276 -2.62 -24.60 10.88
CA ALA A 276 -2.60 -25.87 11.62
C ALA A 276 -4.01 -26.35 11.99
N ALA A 277 -4.97 -25.43 12.15
CA ALA A 277 -6.37 -25.73 12.40
C ALA A 277 -7.20 -25.97 11.12
N GLY A 278 -6.61 -25.84 9.92
CA GLY A 278 -7.31 -25.92 8.65
C GLY A 278 -8.26 -24.74 8.38
N LYS A 279 -7.88 -23.53 8.81
CA LYS A 279 -8.70 -22.30 8.77
C LYS A 279 -7.99 -21.09 8.16
#